data_AF-A0A7Y2I4B3-F1
#
_entry.id   AF-A0A7Y2I4B3-F1
#
_cell.length_a   1.000
_cell.length_b   1.000
_cell.length_c   1.000
_cell.angle_alpha   90.00
_cell.angle_beta   90.00
_cell.angle_gamma   90.00
#
_symmetry.space_group_name_H-M   'P 1'
#
loop_
_entity.id
_entity.type
_entity.pdbx_description
1 polymer ?
#
loop_
_entity_poly.entity_id
_entity_poly.type
_entity_poly.pdbx_seq_one_letter_code
_entity_poly.pdbx_strand_id
1 'polypeptide(L)' 'MDPPKSGMGKKTITQLCEEIGQDCDMIIAGLKQRGMTIDPEQKLKDLAAENGTGPMQIYEAMVEIVNENKGQ' A
#
# COMPACT_ATOMS: atom_id res chain seq x y z
N MET A 1 20.68 -9.33 -9.38
CA MET A 1 19.37 -9.21 -10.04
C MET A 1 18.63 -8.18 -9.24
N ASP A 2 18.70 -6.93 -9.67
CA ASP A 2 18.22 -5.78 -8.91
C ASP A 2 16.97 -5.28 -9.64
N PRO A 3 15.76 -5.45 -9.08
CA PRO A 3 14.57 -4.94 -9.73
C PRO A 3 14.64 -3.39 -9.83
N PRO A 4 14.06 -2.82 -10.90
CA PRO A 4 14.37 -1.48 -11.36
C PRO A 4 13.82 -0.40 -10.42
N LYS A 5 14.70 0.57 -10.09
CA LYS A 5 14.50 2.03 -9.85
C LYS A 5 13.24 2.64 -9.23
N SER A 6 12.27 1.90 -8.71
CA SER A 6 11.14 2.50 -8.00
C SER A 6 11.40 2.41 -6.50
N GLY A 7 11.91 3.49 -5.90
CA GLY A 7 12.17 3.59 -4.46
C GLY A 7 10.96 3.29 -3.56
N MET A 8 9.77 3.16 -4.15
CA MET A 8 8.50 2.80 -3.55
C MET A 8 8.56 1.53 -2.67
N GLY A 9 9.25 0.47 -3.10
CA GLY A 9 9.38 -0.76 -2.28
C GLY A 9 10.12 -0.55 -0.97
N LYS A 10 10.93 0.51 -0.84
CA LYS A 10 11.66 0.86 0.38
C LYS A 10 10.88 1.81 1.29
N LYS A 11 9.77 2.40 0.79
CA LYS A 11 8.89 3.28 1.55
C LYS A 11 7.97 2.45 2.45
N THR A 12 7.58 3.03 3.57
CA THR A 12 6.54 2.45 4.43
C THR A 12 5.16 2.79 3.90
N ILE A 13 4.14 2.06 4.36
CA ILE A 13 2.75 2.36 3.97
C ILE A 13 2.36 3.77 4.42
N THR A 14 2.77 4.21 5.61
CA THR A 14 2.54 5.58 6.08
C THR A 14 3.09 6.61 5.10
N GLN A 15 4.34 6.44 4.63
CA GLN A 15 4.92 7.38 3.66
C GLN A 15 4.15 7.40 2.34
N LEU A 16 3.65 6.25 1.90
CA LEU A 16 2.85 6.15 0.68
C LEU A 16 1.47 6.81 0.86
N CYS A 17 0.83 6.66 2.01
CA CYS A 17 -0.40 7.37 2.33
C CYS A 17 -0.21 8.89 2.31
N GLU A 18 0.87 9.39 2.92
CA GLU A 18 1.22 10.82 2.91
C GLU A 18 1.45 11.32 1.47
N GLU A 19 2.11 10.53 0.65
CA GLU A 19 2.39 10.85 -0.76
C GLU A 19 1.12 10.85 -1.63
N ILE A 20 0.17 9.96 -1.32
CA ILE A 20 -1.17 9.96 -1.92
C ILE A 20 -2.01 11.16 -1.42
N GLY A 21 -1.69 11.69 -0.25
CA GLY A 21 -2.40 12.82 0.37
C GLY A 21 -3.82 12.43 0.81
N GLN A 22 -4.02 11.19 1.24
CA GLN A 22 -5.30 10.67 1.70
C GLN A 22 -5.17 10.03 3.08
N ASP A 23 -6.32 9.75 3.68
CA ASP A 23 -6.39 9.18 5.02
C ASP A 23 -5.76 7.78 5.06
N CYS A 24 -4.69 7.62 5.84
CA CYS A 24 -3.94 6.37 5.85
C CYS A 24 -4.73 5.26 6.53
N ASP A 25 -5.49 5.58 7.58
CA ASP A 25 -6.34 4.62 8.28
C ASP A 25 -7.43 4.07 7.35
N MET A 26 -8.07 4.93 6.54
CA MET A 26 -8.99 4.51 5.46
C MET A 26 -8.32 3.47 4.54
N ILE A 27 -7.14 3.79 4.03
CA ILE A 27 -6.43 2.93 3.07
C ILE A 27 -6.06 1.60 3.72
N ILE A 28 -5.46 1.63 4.91
CA ILE A 28 -5.07 0.44 5.67
C ILE A 28 -6.29 -0.42 5.98
N ALA A 29 -7.40 0.18 6.40
CA ALA A 29 -8.64 -0.53 6.66
C ALA A 29 -9.17 -1.22 5.40
N GLY A 30 -9.19 -0.53 4.26
CA GLY A 30 -9.62 -1.12 2.98
C GLY A 30 -8.72 -2.27 2.52
N LEU A 31 -7.40 -2.15 2.70
CA LEU A 31 -6.47 -3.23 2.39
C LEU A 31 -6.70 -4.44 3.30
N LYS A 32 -6.92 -4.22 4.61
CA LYS A 32 -7.25 -5.27 5.58
C LYS A 32 -8.58 -5.94 5.27
N GLN A 33 -9.59 -5.19 4.82
CA GLN A 33 -10.87 -5.73 4.36
C GLN A 33 -10.71 -6.64 3.14
N ARG A 34 -9.73 -6.38 2.29
CA ARG A 34 -9.35 -7.24 1.16
C ARG A 34 -8.53 -8.47 1.57
N GLY A 35 -8.34 -8.70 2.87
CA GLY A 35 -7.63 -9.86 3.41
C GLY A 35 -6.11 -9.70 3.47
N MET A 36 -5.59 -8.49 3.28
CA MET A 36 -4.16 -8.22 3.38
C MET A 36 -3.77 -7.83 4.81
N THR A 37 -2.65 -8.37 5.29
CA THR A 37 -2.03 -7.95 6.54
C THR A 37 -1.16 -6.74 6.27
N ILE A 38 -1.60 -5.56 6.72
CA ILE A 38 -0.90 -4.30 6.53
C ILE A 38 -0.41 -3.77 7.86
N ASP A 39 0.90 -3.53 7.91
CA ASP A 39 1.57 -2.82 8.99
C ASP A 39 2.08 -1.46 8.46
N PRO A 40 1.63 -0.34 9.05
CA PRO A 40 1.97 1.01 8.56
C PRO A 40 3.48 1.32 8.63
N GLU A 41 4.19 0.72 9.58
CA GLU A 41 5.60 0.97 9.85
C GLU A 41 6.52 0.08 9.01
N GLN A 42 5.99 -1.03 8.48
CA GLN A 42 6.74 -1.89 7.56
C GLN A 42 6.84 -1.32 6.16
N LYS A 43 7.90 -1.77 5.46
CA LYS A 43 8.15 -1.41 4.06
C LYS A 43 7.19 -2.15 3.15
N LEU A 44 6.75 -1.48 2.09
CA LEU A 44 5.85 -2.03 1.08
C LEU A 44 6.34 -3.36 0.51
N LYS A 45 7.65 -3.48 0.21
CA LYS A 45 8.23 -4.73 -0.33
C LYS A 45 8.15 -5.91 0.63
N ASP A 46 8.27 -5.65 1.93
CA ASP A 46 8.29 -6.69 2.95
C ASP A 46 6.85 -7.15 3.20
N LEU A 47 5.91 -6.21 3.32
CA LEU A 47 4.47 -6.50 3.35
C LEU A 47 4.01 -7.29 2.13
N ALA A 48 4.47 -6.91 0.94
CA ALA A 48 4.15 -7.62 -0.29
C ALA A 48 4.60 -9.08 -0.22
N ALA A 49 5.84 -9.32 0.24
CA ALA A 49 6.34 -10.68 0.43
C ALA A 49 5.52 -11.48 1.46
N GLU A 50 5.15 -10.86 2.59
CA GLU A 50 4.33 -11.50 3.64
C GLU A 50 2.91 -11.84 3.17
N ASN A 51 2.34 -10.98 2.33
CA ASN A 51 1.02 -11.19 1.74
C ASN A 51 1.06 -12.06 0.47
N GLY A 52 2.23 -12.55 0.06
CA GLY A 52 2.40 -13.34 -1.16
C GLY A 52 2.03 -12.58 -2.45
N THR A 53 2.14 -11.25 -2.43
CA THR A 53 1.72 -10.34 -3.51
C THR A 53 2.89 -9.46 -3.97
N GLY A 54 2.68 -8.67 -5.03
CA GLY A 54 3.64 -7.68 -5.49
C GLY A 54 3.50 -6.33 -4.76
N PRO A 55 4.60 -5.57 -4.52
CA PRO A 55 4.51 -4.23 -3.94
C PRO A 55 3.66 -3.29 -4.80
N MET A 56 3.71 -3.47 -6.13
CA MET A 56 2.85 -2.75 -7.07
C MET A 56 1.37 -3.04 -6.81
N GLN A 57 0.99 -4.30 -6.59
CA GLN A 57 -0.41 -4.68 -6.34
C GLN A 57 -0.96 -4.06 -5.06
N ILE A 58 -0.16 -3.99 -3.99
CA ILE A 58 -0.58 -3.31 -2.76
C ILE A 58 -0.81 -1.83 -3.06
N TYR A 59 0.12 -1.17 -3.75
CA TYR A 59 -0.03 0.24 -4.11
C TYR A 59 -1.24 0.51 -5.02
N GLU A 60 -1.49 -0.36 -6.00
CA GLU A 60 -2.68 -0.30 -6.85
C GLU A 60 -3.95 -0.41 -6.00
N ALA A 61 -4.01 -1.37 -5.08
CA ALA A 61 -5.13 -1.49 -4.16
C ALA A 61 -5.31 -0.25 -3.27
N MET A 62 -4.23 0.41 -2.83
CA MET A 62 -4.31 1.69 -2.10
C MET A 62 -5.01 2.76 -2.94
N VAL A 63 -4.61 2.89 -4.21
CA VAL A 63 -5.19 3.87 -5.14
C VAL A 63 -6.64 3.52 -5.46
N GLU A 64 -6.98 2.24 -5.63
CA GLU A 64 -8.37 1.81 -5.82
C GLU A 64 -9.25 2.21 -4.64
N ILE A 65 -8.83 1.89 -3.40
CA ILE A 65 -9.58 2.23 -2.18
C ILE A 65 -9.84 3.74 -2.10
N VAL A 66 -8.85 4.56 -2.45
CA VAL A 66 -8.99 6.02 -2.49
C VAL A 66 -10.02 6.45 -3.54
N ASN A 67 -10.02 5.84 -4.73
CA ASN A 67 -10.99 6.16 -5.77
C ASN A 67 -12.40 5.71 -5.37
N GLU A 68 -12.54 4.56 -4.71
CA GLU A 68 -13.81 4.06 -4.17
C GLU A 68 -14.39 5.04 -3.13
N ASN A 69 -13.55 5.59 -2.25
CA ASN A 69 -13.98 6.54 -1.21
C ASN A 69 -14.28 7.95 -1.75
N LYS A 70 -13.64 8.39 -2.84
CA LYS A 70 -13.91 9.71 -3.46
C LYS A 70 -15.24 9.77 -4.23
N GLY A 71 -15.86 8.62 -4.51
CA GLY A 71 -17.11 8.51 -5.26
C GLY A 71 -18.38 8.42 -4.40
N GLN A 72 -18.27 8.48 -3.07
CA GLN A 72 -19.40 8.46 -2.14
C GLN A 72 -19.77 9.84 -1.61
#